data_AF-A0A2V4B943-F1
#
_entry.id   AF-A0A2V4B943-F1
#
_cell.length_a   1.000
_cell.length_b   1.000
_cell.length_c   1.000
_cell.angle_alpha   90.00
_cell.angle_beta   90.00
_cell.angle_gamma   90.00
#
_symmetry.space_group_name_H-M   'P 1'
#
loop_
_entity.id
_entity.type
_entity.pdbx_description
1 polymer ?
#
loop_
_entity_poly.entity_id
_entity_poly.type
_entity_poly.pdbx_seq_one_letter_code
_entity_poly.pdbx_strand_id
1 'polypeptide(L)'
;MCHGSGELSWQQPQPSSGVLRTVEMPCPHGCGDHWKHPHAERDRVVEQRPDAETGSPERVAGNAAEANRIGADFIRDALENWGFLGDGRRRPE
;
A
#
# COMPACT_ATOMS: atom_id res chain seq x y z
N MET A 1 -5.06 21.61 19.13
CA MET A 1 -4.36 20.48 18.47
C MET A 1 -3.18 21.07 17.70
N CYS A 2 -1.93 20.80 18.13
CA CYS A 2 -0.60 21.36 17.76
C CYS A 2 -0.43 22.86 17.38
N HIS A 3 -1.48 23.65 17.16
CA HIS A 3 -1.43 25.09 16.84
C HIS A 3 -0.47 25.45 15.68
N GLY A 4 -0.26 24.52 14.75
CA GLY A 4 0.63 24.71 13.60
C GLY A 4 2.12 24.48 13.87
N SER A 5 2.53 24.06 15.09
CA SER A 5 3.95 23.80 15.41
C SER A 5 4.50 22.52 14.78
N GLY A 6 3.64 21.63 14.27
CA GLY A 6 4.04 20.30 13.81
C GLY A 6 4.16 19.27 14.94
N GLU A 7 4.07 19.68 16.21
CA GLU A 7 4.26 18.79 17.37
C GLU A 7 3.25 19.06 18.50
N LEU A 8 2.88 18.01 19.23
CA LEU A 8 2.18 18.09 20.51
C LEU A 8 3.22 18.06 21.63
N SER A 9 3.16 19.03 22.54
CA SER A 9 4.04 19.11 23.70
C SER A 9 3.22 19.14 24.99
N TRP A 10 3.58 18.30 25.96
CA TRP A 10 2.97 18.28 27.30
C TRP A 10 3.97 17.87 28.37
N GLN A 11 3.68 18.21 29.62
CA GLN A 11 4.46 17.75 30.78
C GLN A 11 3.89 16.44 31.31
N GLN A 12 4.74 15.42 31.46
CA GLN A 12 4.39 14.13 32.04
C GLN A 12 5.21 13.86 33.31
N PRO A 13 4.60 13.50 34.45
CA PRO A 13 5.34 13.11 35.64
C PRO A 13 6.06 11.78 35.42
N GLN A 14 7.32 11.71 35.84
CA GLN A 14 8.09 10.47 35.85
C GLN A 14 7.75 9.63 37.09
N PRO A 15 7.29 8.37 36.92
CA PRO A 15 6.79 7.56 38.04
C PRO A 15 7.79 7.34 39.18
N SER A 16 9.09 7.35 38.88
CA SER A 16 10.15 7.03 39.83
C SER A 16 10.74 8.25 40.56
N SER A 17 10.59 9.45 40.02
CA SER A 17 11.30 10.64 40.54
C SER A 17 10.39 11.82 40.88
N GLY A 18 9.11 11.79 40.45
CA GLY A 18 8.19 12.92 40.63
C GLY A 18 8.54 14.15 39.78
N VAL A 19 9.62 14.09 39.00
CA VAL A 19 10.04 15.17 38.09
C VAL A 19 9.14 15.16 36.86
N LEU A 20 8.73 16.35 36.42
CA LEU A 20 8.03 16.52 35.15
C LEU A 20 9.04 16.48 34.00
N ARG A 21 8.76 15.64 32.99
CA ARG A 21 9.47 15.69 31.71
C ARG A 21 8.54 16.25 30.64
N THR A 22 9.11 17.10 29.78
CA THR A 22 8.45 17.48 28.54
C THR A 22 8.46 16.28 27.61
N VAL A 23 7.30 15.95 27.06
CA VAL A 23 7.14 14.95 26.01
C VAL A 23 6.68 15.66 24.75
N GLU A 24 7.34 15.37 23.64
CA GLU A 24 7.04 15.89 22.32
C GLU A 24 6.68 14.72 21.40
N MET A 25 5.62 14.91 20.61
CA MET A 25 5.15 13.92 19.65
C MET A 25 4.76 14.61 18.34
N PRO A 26 5.08 14.04 17.16
CA PRO A 26 4.59 14.57 15.89
C PRO A 26 3.07 14.75 15.90
N CYS A 27 2.60 15.87 15.33
CA CYS A 27 1.19 16.19 15.27
C CYS A 27 0.45 15.15 14.41
N PRO A 28 -0.57 14.45 14.94
CA PRO A 28 -1.28 13.40 14.21
C PRO A 28 -2.05 13.93 12.99
N HIS A 29 -2.27 15.24 12.91
CA HIS A 29 -2.84 15.90 11.73
C HIS A 29 -1.83 16.12 10.60
N GLY A 30 -0.57 15.68 10.74
CA GLY A 30 0.42 15.75 9.68
C GLY A 30 0.92 17.16 9.37
N CYS A 31 0.92 18.04 10.38
CA CYS A 31 1.46 19.41 10.26
C CYS A 31 3.01 19.45 10.22
N GLY A 32 3.70 18.34 10.47
CA GLY A 32 5.15 18.22 10.38
C GLY A 32 5.63 17.55 9.08
N ASP A 33 6.93 17.67 8.80
CA ASP A 33 7.53 17.34 7.49
C ASP A 33 8.03 15.90 7.34
N HIS A 34 8.09 15.11 8.42
CA HIS A 34 8.81 13.81 8.40
C HIS A 34 7.91 12.58 8.43
N TRP A 35 6.82 12.59 9.19
CA TRP A 35 5.87 11.47 9.23
C TRP A 35 4.45 11.99 9.43
N LYS A 36 3.55 11.62 8.51
CA LYS A 36 2.14 12.00 8.55
C LYS A 36 1.33 10.75 8.81
N HIS A 37 0.49 10.79 9.83
CA HIS A 37 -0.39 9.67 10.16
C HIS A 37 -1.28 9.36 8.94
N PRO A 38 -1.62 8.09 8.64
CA PRO A 38 -2.43 7.75 7.46
C PRO A 38 -3.74 8.54 7.31
N HIS A 39 -4.37 8.90 8.43
CA HIS A 39 -5.56 9.76 8.41
C HIS A 39 -5.28 11.19 7.91
N ALA A 40 -4.09 11.74 8.16
CA ALA A 40 -3.68 13.05 7.64
C ALA A 40 -3.37 13.03 6.13
N GLU A 41 -3.12 11.85 5.57
CA GLU A 41 -2.87 11.63 4.15
C GLU A 41 -4.14 11.22 3.38
N ARG A 42 -5.31 11.17 4.05
CA ARG A 42 -6.56 10.64 3.47
C ARG A 42 -7.03 11.44 2.25
N ASP A 43 -6.71 12.72 2.16
CA ASP A 43 -7.05 13.57 1.01
C ASP A 43 -6.05 13.44 -0.15
N ARG A 44 -4.96 12.67 0.04
CA ARG A 44 -3.97 12.35 -1.01
C ARG A 44 -4.23 11.00 -1.68
N VAL A 45 -5.40 10.41 -1.42
CA VAL A 45 -5.85 9.23 -2.15
C VAL A 45 -6.03 9.65 -3.61
N VAL A 46 -5.28 9.04 -4.52
CA VAL A 46 -5.54 9.16 -5.95
C VAL A 46 -6.92 8.55 -6.18
N GLU A 47 -7.92 9.38 -6.48
CA GLU A 47 -9.23 8.88 -6.90
C GLU A 47 -9.05 8.08 -8.19
N GLN A 48 -9.02 6.75 -8.07
CA GLN A 48 -9.03 5.86 -9.22
C GLN A 48 -10.48 5.74 -9.69
N ARG A 49 -10.71 6.08 -10.95
CA ARG A 49 -11.98 5.74 -11.60
C ARG A 49 -12.14 4.22 -11.58
N PRO A 50 -13.31 3.71 -11.19
CA PRO A 50 -13.59 2.29 -11.32
C PRO A 50 -13.76 1.96 -12.80
N ASP A 51 -13.18 0.83 -13.21
CA ASP A 51 -13.44 0.20 -14.49
C ASP A 51 -14.94 -0.14 -14.60
N ALA A 52 -15.55 0.23 -15.72
CA ALA A 52 -16.99 0.18 -15.90
C ALA A 52 -17.57 -1.24 -15.98
N GLU A 53 -16.77 -2.24 -16.31
CA GLU A 53 -17.22 -3.64 -16.42
C GLU A 53 -16.96 -4.43 -15.13
N THR A 54 -15.84 -4.18 -14.47
CA THR A 54 -15.38 -4.99 -13.33
C THR A 54 -15.57 -4.32 -11.97
N GLY A 55 -15.85 -3.01 -11.94
CA GLY A 55 -15.94 -2.21 -10.70
C GLY A 55 -14.62 -2.12 -9.91
N SER A 56 -13.54 -2.67 -10.48
CA SER A 56 -12.21 -2.62 -9.90
C SER A 56 -11.53 -1.31 -10.30
N PRO A 57 -10.53 -0.82 -9.54
CA PRO A 57 -9.79 0.36 -9.95
C PRO A 57 -9.20 0.20 -11.37
N GLU A 58 -9.45 1.19 -12.22
CA GLU A 58 -8.94 1.22 -13.60
C GLU A 58 -7.41 1.09 -13.59
N ARG A 59 -6.90 -0.04 -14.10
CA ARG A 59 -5.46 -0.30 -14.14
C ARG A 59 -4.87 0.32 -15.40
N VAL A 60 -4.10 1.40 -15.24
CA VAL A 60 -3.31 1.94 -16.34
C VAL A 60 -2.21 0.94 -16.71
N ALA A 61 -2.26 0.42 -17.95
CA ALA A 61 -1.24 -0.50 -18.45
C ALA A 61 0.10 0.24 -18.63
N GLY A 62 1.14 -0.21 -17.92
CA GLY A 62 2.50 0.30 -18.04
C GLY A 62 3.53 -0.83 -18.09
N ASN A 63 4.81 -0.51 -17.88
CA ASN A 63 5.93 -1.46 -18.03
C ASN A 63 5.74 -2.76 -17.23
N ALA A 64 5.15 -2.69 -16.03
CA ALA A 64 4.85 -3.88 -15.23
C ALA A 64 3.78 -4.77 -15.88
N ALA A 65 2.75 -4.18 -16.49
CA ALA A 65 1.74 -4.93 -17.23
C ALA A 65 2.34 -5.58 -18.48
N GLU A 66 3.27 -4.91 -19.15
CA GLU A 66 4.00 -5.44 -20.30
C GLU A 66 4.91 -6.61 -19.90
N ALA A 67 5.73 -6.45 -18.86
CA ALA A 67 6.59 -7.51 -18.35
C ALA A 67 5.78 -8.74 -17.91
N ASN A 68 4.64 -8.53 -17.25
CA ASN A 68 3.76 -9.62 -16.84
C ASN A 68 3.15 -10.37 -18.05
N ARG A 69 2.81 -9.67 -19.14
CA ARG A 69 2.35 -10.33 -20.38
C ARG A 69 3.45 -11.19 -20.98
N ILE A 70 4.66 -10.65 -21.14
CA ILE A 70 5.81 -11.39 -21.67
C ILE A 70 6.11 -12.63 -20.83
N GLY A 71 6.11 -12.48 -19.50
CA GLY A 71 6.32 -13.60 -18.57
C GLY A 71 5.21 -14.65 -18.64
N ALA A 72 3.94 -14.22 -18.73
CA ALA A 72 2.81 -15.12 -18.86
C ALA A 72 2.85 -15.92 -20.18
N ASP A 73 3.22 -15.26 -21.28
CA ASP A 73 3.36 -15.89 -22.59
C ASP A 73 4.50 -16.93 -22.56
N PHE A 74 5.66 -16.58 -22.01
CA PHE A 74 6.76 -17.53 -21.81
C PHE A 74 6.35 -18.76 -20.98
N ILE A 75 5.63 -18.56 -19.88
CA ILE A 75 5.17 -19.66 -19.02
C ILE A 75 4.22 -20.57 -19.78
N ARG A 76 3.27 -20.00 -20.54
CA ARG A 76 2.32 -20.77 -21.33
C ARG A 76 3.04 -21.61 -22.38
N ASP A 77 3.97 -21.02 -23.13
CA ASP A 77 4.74 -21.72 -24.16
C ASP A 77 5.61 -22.84 -23.56
N ALA A 78 6.20 -22.62 -22.37
CA ALA A 78 6.96 -23.64 -21.66
C ALA A 78 6.06 -24.81 -21.23
N LEU A 79 4.88 -24.53 -20.67
CA LEU A 79 3.92 -25.54 -20.26
C LEU A 79 3.38 -26.36 -21.44
N GLU A 80 3.18 -25.71 -22.59
CA GLU A 80 2.80 -26.38 -23.84
C GLU A 80 3.91 -27.30 -24.34
N ASN A 81 5.14 -26.80 -24.42
CA ASN A 81 6.31 -27.58 -24.84
C ASN A 81 6.59 -28.79 -23.93
N TRP A 82 6.30 -28.68 -22.64
CA TRP A 82 6.39 -29.79 -21.69
C TRP A 82 5.18 -30.75 -21.74
N GLY A 83 4.18 -30.46 -22.58
CA GLY A 83 3.02 -31.31 -22.76
C GLY A 83 1.98 -31.22 -21.65
N PHE A 84 2.07 -30.23 -20.75
CA PHE A 84 1.06 -30.02 -19.71
C PHE A 84 -0.24 -29.44 -20.24
N LEU A 85 -0.21 -28.80 -21.41
CA LEU A 85 -1.37 -28.17 -22.05
C LEU A 85 -1.94 -29.02 -23.21
N GLY A 86 -1.35 -30.19 -23.49
CA GLY A 86 -1.78 -31.09 -24.56
C GLY A 86 -2.87 -32.08 -24.13
N ASP A 87 -4.01 -31.99 -24.83
CA ASP A 87 -5.22 -32.84 -24.86
C ASP A 87 -5.79 -33.35 -23.51
N GLY A 88 -6.98 -32.85 -23.17
CA GLY A 88 -7.72 -33.17 -21.94
C GLY A 88 -8.24 -34.60 -21.87
N ARG A 89 -7.36 -35.62 -21.84
CA ARG A 89 -7.76 -37.03 -21.70
C ARG A 89 -6.94 -37.81 -20.69
N ARG A 90 -7.67 -38.17 -19.63
CA ARG A 90 -7.56 -39.37 -18.77
C ARG A 90 -6.68 -39.24 -17.52
N ARG A 91 -7.28 -38.74 -16.43
CA ARG A 91 -6.95 -39.22 -15.08
C ARG A 91 -7.38 -40.71 -14.99
N PRO A 92 -6.50 -41.64 -14.60
CA PRO A 92 -6.93 -42.96 -14.18
C PRO A 92 -7.55 -42.87 -12.78
N GLU A 93 -8.60 -43.68 -12.57
CA GLU A 93 -9.31 -43.85 -11.29
C GLU A 93 -8.45 -44.53 -10.23
#